data_AF-A0A7G6E6K5-F1
#
_entry.id   AF-A0A7G6E6K5-F1
#
_cell.length_a   1.000
_cell.length_b   1.000
_cell.length_c   1.000
_cell.angle_alpha   90.00
_cell.angle_beta   90.00
_cell.angle_gamma   90.00
#
_symmetry.space_group_name_H-M   'P 1'
#
loop_
_entity.id
_entity.type
_entity.pdbx_description
1 polymer ?
#
loop_
_entity_poly.entity_id
_entity_poly.type
_entity_poly.pdbx_seq_one_letter_code
_entity_poly.pdbx_strand_id
1 'polypeptide(L)'
;MSNIKQTLKFFSPLSIMAYSSHEYGGCGADDLPEELSPSEAVYYMDEILAAIEKEKLPGEGDRGLMVYFYDGQELSQKIYSLQPTVEEWNGKLWGVMIAEVYGKLTEAETAKLLDFITGQLSDGWGEGFEQRPIKTNDGDIFVSFWNSEDFFIKPEQELKQGTEQNFNEQTMGGM
;
A
#
# COMPACT_ATOMS: atom_id res chain seq x y z
N MET A 1 24.40 12.44 16.98
CA MET A 1 23.16 11.70 16.65
C MET A 1 23.55 10.60 15.69
N SER A 2 23.17 9.34 15.96
CA SER A 2 23.51 8.24 15.05
C SER A 2 22.84 8.48 13.70
N ASN A 3 23.64 8.61 12.63
CA ASN A 3 23.18 8.77 11.24
C ASN A 3 22.58 7.46 10.66
N ILE A 4 22.13 6.56 11.53
CA ILE A 4 21.60 5.25 11.13
C ILE A 4 20.11 5.44 10.92
N LYS A 5 19.69 5.35 9.65
CA LYS A 5 18.29 5.25 9.28
C LYS A 5 17.81 3.83 9.61
N GLN A 6 16.60 3.73 10.12
CA GLN A 6 15.88 2.46 10.19
C GLN A 6 14.71 2.50 9.21
N THR A 7 14.39 1.34 8.66
CA THR A 7 13.25 1.16 7.76
C THR A 7 12.07 0.62 8.57
N LEU A 8 10.94 1.31 8.49
CA LEU A 8 9.65 0.87 9.03
C LEU A 8 8.71 0.62 7.85
N LYS A 9 7.98 -0.49 7.90
CA LYS A 9 6.95 -0.81 6.91
C LYS A 9 5.59 -0.81 7.57
N PHE A 10 4.63 -0.18 6.91
CA PHE A 10 3.24 -0.17 7.33
C PHE A 10 2.39 -0.81 6.24
N PHE A 11 1.61 -1.82 6.62
CA PHE A 11 0.80 -2.62 5.72
C PHE A 11 -0.66 -2.21 5.82
N SER A 12 -1.31 -2.09 4.66
CA SER A 12 -2.74 -1.86 4.54
C SER A 12 -3.36 -2.82 3.52
N PRO A 13 -4.63 -3.23 3.70
CA PRO A 13 -5.35 -3.95 2.66
C PRO A 13 -5.52 -3.06 1.42
N LEU A 14 -5.63 -3.69 0.26
CA LEU A 14 -5.99 -3.05 -1.01
C LEU A 14 -7.08 -3.87 -1.70
N SER A 15 -7.81 -3.23 -2.60
CA SER A 15 -8.80 -3.84 -3.48
C SER A 15 -8.49 -3.47 -4.94
N ILE A 16 -8.82 -4.38 -5.86
CA ILE A 16 -8.58 -4.18 -7.29
C ILE A 16 -9.86 -4.47 -8.04
N MET A 17 -10.29 -3.50 -8.85
CA MET A 17 -11.40 -3.64 -9.79
C MET A 17 -10.84 -3.85 -11.19
N ALA A 18 -11.17 -4.98 -11.80
CA ALA A 18 -10.73 -5.33 -13.14
C ALA A 18 -11.87 -5.14 -14.16
N TYR A 19 -11.52 -4.58 -15.31
CA TYR A 19 -12.38 -4.46 -16.48
C TYR A 19 -11.76 -5.26 -17.62
N SER A 20 -12.34 -6.41 -17.94
CA SER A 20 -11.85 -7.29 -19.00
C SER A 20 -11.88 -6.61 -20.36
N SER A 21 -10.80 -6.69 -21.13
CA SER A 21 -10.82 -6.22 -22.52
C SER A 21 -11.55 -7.24 -23.39
N HIS A 22 -12.79 -6.96 -23.79
CA HIS A 22 -13.44 -7.72 -24.85
C HIS A 22 -12.74 -7.47 -26.20
N GLU A 23 -12.46 -8.53 -26.97
CA GLU A 23 -11.74 -8.51 -28.26
C GLU A 23 -12.36 -7.57 -29.32
N TYR A 24 -13.58 -7.07 -29.10
CA TYR A 24 -14.29 -6.16 -29.98
C TYR A 24 -14.35 -4.74 -29.40
N GLY A 25 -13.19 -4.09 -29.29
CA GLY A 25 -13.04 -2.64 -29.46
C GLY A 25 -14.06 -1.74 -28.76
N GLY A 26 -14.09 -1.76 -27.44
CA GLY A 26 -14.76 -0.76 -26.62
C GLY A 26 -15.27 -1.34 -25.31
N CYS A 27 -14.93 -0.69 -24.19
CA CYS A 27 -15.59 -0.95 -22.92
C CYS A 27 -17.08 -0.60 -23.12
N GLY A 28 -17.95 -1.60 -23.16
CA GLY A 28 -19.38 -1.39 -23.25
C GLY A 28 -19.88 -0.75 -21.96
N ALA A 29 -20.96 0.02 -22.02
CA ALA A 29 -21.63 0.54 -20.82
C ALA A 29 -22.16 -0.58 -19.88
N ASP A 30 -22.10 -1.83 -20.32
CA ASP A 30 -22.52 -3.04 -19.60
C ASP A 30 -21.34 -3.88 -19.06
N ASP A 31 -20.08 -3.47 -19.27
CA ASP A 31 -18.91 -4.14 -18.69
C ASP A 31 -18.81 -3.77 -17.21
N LEU A 32 -19.44 -4.58 -16.36
CA LEU A 32 -19.37 -4.40 -14.91
C LEU A 32 -17.96 -4.74 -14.42
N PRO A 33 -17.34 -3.90 -13.57
CA PRO A 33 -16.08 -4.25 -12.94
C PRO A 33 -16.26 -5.48 -12.06
N GLU A 34 -15.26 -6.35 -12.08
CA GLU A 34 -15.14 -7.46 -11.14
C GLU A 34 -14.08 -7.11 -10.08
N GLU A 35 -14.44 -7.26 -8.81
CA GLU A 35 -13.48 -7.16 -7.73
C GLU A 35 -12.66 -8.45 -7.67
N LEU A 36 -11.34 -8.30 -7.81
CA LEU A 36 -10.43 -9.45 -7.79
C LEU A 36 -10.30 -10.02 -6.38
N SER A 37 -10.20 -11.34 -6.28
CA SER A 37 -9.86 -11.98 -5.02
C SER A 37 -8.43 -11.59 -4.58
N PRO A 38 -8.12 -11.67 -3.27
CA PRO A 38 -6.79 -11.37 -2.76
C PRO A 38 -5.64 -12.14 -3.42
N SER A 39 -5.90 -13.37 -3.89
CA SER A 39 -4.94 -14.20 -4.61
C SER A 39 -4.76 -13.78 -6.06
N GLU A 40 -5.83 -13.35 -6.73
CA GLU A 40 -5.75 -12.83 -8.10
C GLU A 40 -5.05 -11.48 -8.15
N ALA A 41 -5.20 -10.65 -7.10
CA ALA A 41 -4.50 -9.38 -6.99
C ALA A 41 -2.97 -9.53 -7.07
N VAL A 42 -2.42 -10.64 -6.55
CA VAL A 42 -0.97 -10.93 -6.59
C VAL A 42 -0.45 -11.06 -8.02
N TYR A 43 -1.26 -11.53 -8.96
CA TYR A 43 -0.87 -11.67 -10.37
C TYR A 43 -0.50 -10.33 -11.01
N TYR A 44 -1.15 -9.24 -10.60
CA TYR A 44 -0.93 -7.89 -11.13
C TYR A 44 0.14 -7.08 -10.38
N MET A 45 0.91 -7.72 -9.48
CA MET A 45 1.87 -7.03 -8.62
C MET A 45 2.92 -6.24 -9.43
N ASP A 46 3.44 -6.80 -10.51
CA ASP A 46 4.47 -6.15 -11.31
C ASP A 46 3.93 -4.92 -12.05
N GLU A 47 2.72 -4.99 -12.61
CA GLU A 47 2.03 -3.87 -13.24
C GLU A 47 1.76 -2.75 -12.24
N ILE A 48 1.35 -3.11 -11.02
CA ILE A 48 1.10 -2.15 -9.95
C ILE A 48 2.41 -1.49 -9.51
N LEU A 49 3.49 -2.24 -9.31
CA LEU A 49 4.80 -1.69 -8.98
C LEU A 49 5.30 -0.73 -10.07
N ALA A 50 5.13 -1.08 -11.34
CA ALA A 50 5.49 -0.21 -12.45
C ALA A 50 4.64 1.08 -12.49
N ALA A 51 3.35 0.99 -12.17
CA ALA A 51 2.47 2.15 -12.06
C ALA A 51 2.86 3.06 -10.89
N ILE A 52 3.22 2.49 -9.74
CA ILE A 52 3.74 3.22 -8.57
C ILE A 52 5.02 3.98 -8.92
N GLU A 53 5.95 3.33 -9.62
CA GLU A 53 7.19 4.00 -10.05
C GLU A 53 6.93 5.15 -11.02
N LYS A 54 5.96 4.98 -11.93
CA LYS A 54 5.57 6.01 -12.90
C LYS A 54 4.88 7.21 -12.24
N GLU A 55 4.19 7.00 -11.12
CA GLU A 55 3.48 8.07 -10.41
C GLU A 55 4.43 9.01 -9.67
N LYS A 56 5.66 8.57 -9.37
CA LYS A 56 6.66 9.38 -8.69
C LYS A 56 6.94 10.67 -9.45
N LEU A 57 6.82 11.79 -8.75
CA LEU A 57 7.07 13.10 -9.32
C LEU A 57 8.55 13.49 -9.14
N PRO A 58 9.20 14.13 -10.13
CA PRO A 58 10.59 14.58 -9.99
C PRO A 58 10.84 15.49 -8.77
N GLY A 59 9.80 16.20 -8.31
CA GLY A 59 9.88 17.07 -7.14
C GLY A 59 9.89 16.34 -5.78
N GLU A 60 9.48 15.08 -5.73
CA GLU A 60 9.49 14.26 -4.51
C GLU A 60 10.90 13.80 -4.16
N GLY A 61 11.71 13.51 -5.19
CA GLY A 61 13.08 13.02 -5.04
C GLY A 61 13.18 11.86 -4.05
N ASP A 62 14.25 11.83 -3.26
CA ASP A 62 14.47 10.76 -2.29
C ASP A 62 13.47 10.77 -1.11
N ARG A 63 12.77 11.89 -0.89
CA ARG A 63 11.82 12.02 0.23
C ARG A 63 10.49 11.33 -0.03
N GLY A 64 10.13 11.13 -1.30
CA GLY A 64 8.82 10.58 -1.65
C GLY A 64 7.70 11.47 -1.12
N LEU A 65 6.65 10.84 -0.59
CA LEU A 65 5.46 11.54 -0.08
C LEU A 65 5.75 12.45 1.12
N MET A 66 6.92 12.32 1.77
CA MET A 66 7.30 13.22 2.87
C MET A 66 7.49 14.68 2.44
N VAL A 67 7.58 14.99 1.15
CA VAL A 67 7.57 16.39 0.69
C VAL A 67 6.25 17.10 0.97
N TYR A 68 5.16 16.33 1.13
CA TYR A 68 3.83 16.85 1.45
C TYR A 68 3.51 16.85 2.94
N PHE A 69 4.45 16.42 3.78
CA PHE A 69 4.27 16.34 5.22
C PHE A 69 4.65 17.66 5.90
N TYR A 70 3.64 18.44 6.30
CA TYR A 70 3.83 19.75 6.92
C TYR A 70 3.64 19.75 8.46
N ASP A 71 3.26 18.62 9.04
CA ASP A 71 2.88 18.52 10.45
C ASP A 71 4.08 18.30 11.39
N GLY A 72 4.59 19.40 11.93
CA GLY A 72 5.63 19.36 12.96
C GLY A 72 7.03 19.23 12.36
N GLN A 73 7.77 20.32 12.40
CA GLN A 73 9.11 20.43 11.84
C GLN A 73 10.09 19.37 12.37
N GLU A 74 10.01 19.03 13.66
CA GLU A 74 10.85 17.99 14.27
C GLU A 74 10.56 16.59 13.71
N LEU A 75 9.28 16.25 13.52
CA LEU A 75 8.87 14.95 13.00
C LEU A 75 9.23 14.80 11.52
N SER A 76 9.03 15.86 10.73
CA SER A 76 9.43 15.92 9.31
C SER A 76 10.95 15.75 9.13
N GLN A 77 11.77 16.30 10.04
CA GLN A 77 13.22 16.10 10.02
C GLN A 77 13.62 14.68 10.43
N LYS A 78 12.84 14.04 11.29
CA LYS A 78 13.07 12.69 11.79
C LYS A 78 12.73 11.61 10.75
N ILE A 79 11.66 11.78 9.98
CA ILE A 79 11.21 10.82 8.96
C ILE A 79 11.79 11.21 7.61
N TYR A 80 12.91 10.62 7.21
CA TYR A 80 13.63 10.94 5.98
C TYR A 80 12.80 10.73 4.71
N SER A 81 12.15 9.60 4.54
CA SER A 81 11.39 9.29 3.33
C SER A 81 10.15 8.49 3.65
N LEU A 82 9.17 8.57 2.76
CA LEU A 82 7.96 7.75 2.78
C LEU A 82 7.64 7.38 1.33
N GLN A 83 7.77 6.09 1.02
CA GLN A 83 7.63 5.57 -0.33
C GLN A 83 6.49 4.54 -0.35
N PRO A 84 5.46 4.74 -1.20
CA PRO A 84 4.45 3.71 -1.43
C PRO A 84 5.04 2.56 -2.25
N THR A 85 4.56 1.34 -1.99
CA THR A 85 4.84 0.12 -2.74
C THR A 85 3.73 -0.90 -2.49
N VAL A 86 3.82 -2.07 -3.14
CA VAL A 86 3.05 -3.26 -2.78
C VAL A 86 3.96 -4.42 -2.43
N GLU A 87 3.50 -5.33 -1.57
CA GLU A 87 4.20 -6.57 -1.23
C GLU A 87 3.21 -7.74 -1.12
N GLU A 88 3.62 -8.91 -1.59
CA GLU A 88 2.91 -10.17 -1.31
C GLU A 88 3.24 -10.64 0.11
N TRP A 89 2.21 -10.93 0.90
CA TRP A 89 2.36 -11.60 2.18
C TRP A 89 1.22 -12.60 2.40
N ASN A 90 1.58 -13.86 2.62
CA ASN A 90 0.66 -14.98 2.85
C ASN A 90 -0.36 -15.17 1.71
N GLY A 91 0.09 -15.10 0.45
CA GLY A 91 -0.75 -15.29 -0.73
C GLY A 91 -1.75 -14.15 -1.00
N LYS A 92 -1.59 -13.00 -0.32
CA LYS A 92 -2.38 -11.79 -0.52
C LYS A 92 -1.46 -10.62 -0.86
N LEU A 93 -1.90 -9.76 -1.79
CA LEU A 93 -1.23 -8.49 -2.07
C LEU A 93 -1.63 -7.43 -1.04
N TRP A 94 -0.64 -6.69 -0.55
CA TRP A 94 -0.82 -5.60 0.42
C TRP A 94 -0.27 -4.29 -0.11
N GLY A 95 -0.95 -3.19 0.24
CA GLY A 95 -0.38 -1.86 0.14
C GLY A 95 0.66 -1.70 1.25
N VAL A 96 1.83 -1.14 0.91
CA VAL A 96 2.91 -0.95 1.87
C VAL A 96 3.46 0.46 1.77
N MET A 97 3.60 1.10 2.92
CA MET A 97 4.32 2.37 3.06
C MET A 97 5.65 2.11 3.75
N ILE A 98 6.74 2.39 3.03
CA ILE A 98 8.10 2.27 3.53
C ILE A 98 8.56 3.63 4.03
N ALA A 99 8.74 3.75 5.34
CA ALA A 99 9.29 4.94 5.98
C ALA A 99 10.75 4.71 6.39
N GLU A 100 11.64 5.60 5.97
CA GLU A 100 13.00 5.66 6.53
C GLU A 100 13.07 6.73 7.61
N VAL A 101 13.48 6.37 8.82
CA VAL A 101 13.46 7.29 9.97
C VAL A 101 14.80 7.33 10.72
N TYR A 102 15.15 8.50 11.24
CA TYR A 102 16.32 8.71 12.08
C TYR A 102 15.99 8.41 13.54
N GLY A 103 16.46 7.26 14.03
CA GLY A 103 16.12 6.81 15.39
C GLY A 103 14.65 6.44 15.55
N LYS A 104 14.23 6.08 16.77
CA LYS A 104 12.89 5.51 17.04
C LYS A 104 11.79 6.57 17.07
N LEU A 105 10.68 6.26 16.42
CA LEU A 105 9.43 7.01 16.61
C LEU A 105 8.80 6.64 17.95
N THR A 106 8.30 7.64 18.66
CA THR A 106 7.39 7.48 19.79
C THR A 106 6.00 7.08 19.29
N GLU A 107 5.15 6.55 20.16
CA GLU A 107 3.78 6.19 19.81
C GLU A 107 3.00 7.37 19.21
N ALA A 108 3.15 8.58 19.78
CA ALA A 108 2.49 9.77 19.27
C ALA A 108 3.01 10.22 17.90
N GLU A 109 4.30 10.02 17.61
CA GLU A 109 4.88 10.30 16.30
C GLU A 109 4.43 9.26 15.26
N THR A 110 4.37 7.99 15.65
CA THR A 110 3.85 6.91 14.79
C THR A 110 2.38 7.15 14.45
N ALA A 111 1.55 7.54 15.43
CA ALA A 111 0.14 7.86 15.18
C ALA A 111 -0.02 8.98 14.14
N LYS A 112 0.75 10.07 14.27
CA LYS A 112 0.75 11.16 13.29
C LYS A 112 1.18 10.72 11.89
N LEU A 113 2.19 9.85 11.81
CA LEU A 113 2.61 9.29 10.53
C LEU A 113 1.51 8.41 9.91
N LEU A 114 0.83 7.60 10.72
CA LEU A 114 -0.28 6.76 10.26
C LEU A 114 -1.49 7.61 9.80
N ASP A 115 -1.80 8.70 10.50
CA ASP A 115 -2.85 9.64 10.08
C ASP A 115 -2.51 10.27 8.73
N PHE A 116 -1.25 10.69 8.54
CA PHE A 116 -0.78 11.22 7.27
C PHE A 116 -0.83 10.17 6.14
N ILE A 117 -0.34 8.95 6.40
CA ILE A 117 -0.41 7.86 5.44
C ILE A 117 -1.86 7.59 5.04
N THR A 118 -2.75 7.52 6.02
CA THR A 118 -4.19 7.31 5.80
C THR A 118 -4.75 8.37 4.85
N GLY A 119 -4.47 9.65 5.11
CA GLY A 119 -4.88 10.73 4.21
C GLY A 119 -4.28 10.61 2.81
N GLN A 120 -3.01 10.20 2.68
CA GLN A 120 -2.38 9.96 1.38
C GLN A 120 -3.03 8.80 0.63
N LEU A 121 -3.43 7.72 1.33
CA LEU A 121 -4.08 6.57 0.70
C LEU A 121 -5.52 6.87 0.28
N SER A 122 -6.24 7.71 1.03
CA SER A 122 -7.67 7.98 0.78
C SER A 122 -7.94 9.09 -0.22
N ASP A 123 -7.21 10.19 -0.15
CA ASP A 123 -7.53 11.46 -0.84
C ASP A 123 -6.28 12.15 -1.43
N GLY A 124 -5.11 11.52 -1.26
CA GLY A 124 -3.85 12.02 -1.79
C GLY A 124 -3.35 11.14 -2.92
N TRP A 125 -2.13 10.63 -2.76
CA TRP A 125 -1.50 9.72 -3.71
C TRP A 125 -2.38 8.54 -4.17
N GLY A 126 -3.10 7.90 -3.24
CA GLY A 126 -3.89 6.69 -3.52
C GLY A 126 -5.11 6.93 -4.41
N GLU A 127 -5.76 8.10 -4.32
CA GLU A 127 -6.92 8.48 -5.14
C GLU A 127 -6.61 8.37 -6.64
N GLY A 128 -5.36 8.71 -7.01
CA GLY A 128 -4.89 8.63 -8.38
C GLY A 128 -4.99 7.24 -9.01
N PHE A 129 -4.87 6.17 -8.21
CA PHE A 129 -4.95 4.78 -8.66
C PHE A 129 -6.38 4.26 -8.75
N GLU A 130 -7.29 4.86 -7.98
CA GLU A 130 -8.72 4.57 -8.07
C GLU A 130 -9.35 5.23 -9.30
N GLN A 131 -8.81 6.37 -9.72
CA GLN A 131 -9.35 7.14 -10.85
C GLN A 131 -8.71 6.84 -12.20
N ARG A 132 -7.44 6.39 -12.22
CA ARG A 132 -6.70 6.14 -13.46
C ARG A 132 -6.43 4.66 -13.66
N PRO A 133 -6.80 4.08 -14.82
CA PRO A 133 -6.57 2.68 -15.09
C PRO A 133 -5.08 2.37 -15.26
N ILE A 134 -4.65 1.26 -14.68
CA ILE A 134 -3.42 0.57 -15.04
C ILE A 134 -3.76 -0.36 -16.20
N LYS A 135 -3.06 -0.18 -17.33
CA LYS A 135 -3.25 -1.01 -18.52
C LYS A 135 -2.49 -2.33 -18.35
N THR A 136 -3.21 -3.45 -18.47
CA THR A 136 -2.64 -4.80 -18.42
C THR A 136 -2.95 -5.54 -19.73
N ASN A 137 -2.41 -6.76 -19.90
CA ASN A 137 -2.72 -7.58 -21.07
C ASN A 137 -4.16 -8.14 -21.03
N ASP A 138 -4.74 -8.25 -19.84
CA ASP A 138 -6.05 -8.86 -19.60
C ASP A 138 -7.18 -7.80 -19.53
N GLY A 139 -6.80 -6.52 -19.55
CA GLY A 139 -7.72 -5.39 -19.47
C GLY A 139 -7.20 -4.24 -18.61
N ASP A 140 -8.10 -3.38 -18.18
CA ASP A 140 -7.79 -2.25 -17.30
C ASP A 140 -8.05 -2.64 -15.84
N ILE A 141 -7.11 -2.33 -14.94
CA ILE A 141 -7.33 -2.48 -13.50
C ILE A 141 -7.29 -1.12 -12.79
N PHE A 142 -8.08 -0.98 -11.75
CA PHE A 142 -8.11 0.18 -10.85
C PHE A 142 -7.80 -0.31 -9.44
N VAL A 143 -6.89 0.37 -8.75
CA VAL A 143 -6.39 -0.07 -7.45
C VAL A 143 -6.82 0.92 -6.39
N SER A 144 -7.49 0.41 -5.36
CA SER A 144 -7.84 1.15 -4.17
C SER A 144 -6.91 0.72 -3.04
N PHE A 145 -6.15 1.68 -2.52
CA PHE A 145 -5.29 1.47 -1.34
C PHE A 145 -5.99 1.83 -0.03
N TRP A 146 -7.26 2.27 -0.09
CA TRP A 146 -8.02 2.75 1.07
C TRP A 146 -9.39 2.09 1.19
N ASN A 147 -10.14 2.00 0.09
CA ASN A 147 -11.49 1.48 0.08
C ASN A 147 -11.55 -0.06 0.17
N SER A 148 -11.36 -0.56 1.39
CA SER A 148 -11.64 -1.94 1.78
C SER A 148 -12.61 -1.96 2.97
N GLU A 149 -13.55 -2.91 3.01
CA GLU A 149 -14.60 -2.99 4.05
C GLU A 149 -14.05 -2.91 5.49
N ASP A 150 -12.84 -3.44 5.72
CA ASP A 150 -12.13 -3.42 7.00
C ASP A 150 -10.75 -2.74 6.88
N PHE A 151 -10.71 -1.49 6.40
CA PHE A 151 -9.43 -0.79 6.27
C PHE A 151 -8.71 -0.65 7.62
N PHE A 152 -7.43 -1.02 7.62
CA PHE A 152 -6.51 -0.71 8.70
C PHE A 152 -5.11 -0.48 8.14
N ILE A 153 -4.30 0.23 8.89
CA ILE A 153 -2.86 0.30 8.63
C ILE A 153 -2.09 -0.03 9.89
N LYS A 154 -1.15 -0.97 9.79
CA LYS A 154 -0.37 -1.44 10.94
C LYS A 154 1.10 -1.66 10.59
N PRO A 155 2.02 -1.49 11.56
CA PRO A 155 3.42 -1.86 11.38
C PRO A 155 3.57 -3.34 11.01
N GLU A 156 4.58 -3.66 10.20
CA GLU A 156 4.91 -5.01 9.77
C GLU A 156 4.99 -6.02 10.93
N GLN A 157 5.60 -5.62 12.03
CA GLN A 157 5.78 -6.45 13.21
C GLN A 157 4.44 -6.91 13.79
N GLU A 158 3.45 -6.01 13.84
CA GLU A 158 2.11 -6.33 14.37
C GLU A 158 1.36 -7.27 13.43
N LEU A 159 1.44 -7.03 12.11
CA LEU A 159 0.77 -7.88 11.11
C LEU A 159 1.35 -9.30 11.10
N LYS A 160 2.68 -9.43 11.09
CA LYS A 160 3.35 -10.73 10.95
C LYS A 160 3.36 -11.54 12.24
N GLN A 161 3.52 -10.90 13.41
CA GLN A 161 3.47 -11.62 14.71
C GLN A 161 2.07 -12.15 15.04
N GLY A 162 1.00 -11.45 14.64
CA GLY A 162 -0.38 -11.95 14.79
C GLY A 162 -0.66 -13.22 13.98
N THR A 163 0.16 -13.51 12.97
CA THR A 163 0.00 -14.69 12.10
C THR A 163 0.74 -15.91 12.68
N GLU A 164 1.89 -15.72 13.34
CA GLU A 164 2.65 -16.80 14.00
C GLU A 164 1.87 -17.47 15.15
N GLN A 165 1.02 -16.71 15.85
CA GLN A 165 0.16 -17.27 16.90
C GLN A 165 -0.94 -18.19 16.32
N ASN A 166 -1.48 -17.88 15.14
CA ASN A 166 -2.51 -18.68 14.48
C ASN A 166 -1.95 -19.99 13.87
N PHE A 167 -0.69 -20.03 13.44
CA PHE A 167 -0.06 -21.27 12.95
C PHE A 167 0.28 -22.27 14.08
N ASN A 168 0.59 -21.79 15.29
CA ASN A 168 0.92 -22.66 16.42
C ASN A 168 -0.31 -23.34 17.05
N GLU A 169 -1.53 -22.84 16.83
CA GLU A 169 -2.76 -23.48 17.33
C GLU A 169 -3.28 -24.61 16.43
N GLN A 170 -2.85 -24.69 15.16
CA GLN A 170 -3.31 -25.72 14.22
C GLN A 170 -2.50 -27.02 14.21
N THR A 171 -1.49 -27.18 15.08
CA THR A 171 -0.62 -28.39 15.11
C THR A 171 -0.83 -29.30 16.34
N MET A 172 -1.95 -29.21 17.05
CA MET A 172 -2.27 -30.07 18.21
C MET A 172 -3.64 -30.76 18.10
N GLY A 173 -3.88 -31.43 16.98
CA GLY A 173 -5.11 -32.18 16.72
C GLY A 173 -4.87 -33.56 16.10
N GLY A 174 -3.93 -34.33 16.66
CA GLY A 174 -3.70 -35.73 16.28
C GLY A 174 -3.87 -36.64 17.48
N MET A 175 -5.01 -37.34 17.55
CA MET A 175 -5.16 -38.64 18.23
C MET A 175 -5.37 -39.71 17.16
#